data_AF-A0A2J4Y5Z6-F1
#
_entry.id   AF-A0A2J4Y5Z6-F1
#
_cell.length_a   1.000
_cell.length_b   1.000
_cell.length_c   1.000
_cell.angle_alpha   90.00
_cell.angle_beta   90.00
_cell.angle_gamma   90.00
#
_symmetry.space_group_name_H-M   'P 1'
#
loop_
_entity.id
_entity.type
_entity.pdbx_description
1 polymer ?
#
loop_
_entity_poly.entity_id
_entity_poly.type
_entity_poly.pdbx_seq_one_letter_code
_entity_poly.pdbx_strand_id
1 'polypeptide(L)'
;MTLYIGMNRDTGQAITETDHLRQSVRDILLTPQGSRLARREYGSLLSALIDQPQNPVLRLQIMSAVYVALQRWEPRLQLDTITINS
;
A
#
# COMPACT_ATOMS: atom_id res chain seq x y z
N MET A 1 -14.07 2.55 20.80
CA MET A 1 -13.58 1.96 19.54
C MET A 1 -14.13 2.83 18.41
N THR A 2 -13.28 3.54 17.68
CA THR A 2 -13.72 4.35 16.53
C THR A 2 -13.98 3.42 15.35
N LEU A 3 -15.21 3.43 14.81
CA LEU A 3 -15.58 2.62 13.66
C LEU A 3 -15.10 3.35 12.38
N TYR A 4 -14.27 2.69 11.57
CA TYR A 4 -13.78 3.23 10.31
C TYR A 4 -14.77 2.93 9.20
N ILE A 5 -15.37 3.99 8.63
CA ILE A 5 -16.34 3.92 7.54
C ILE A 5 -15.74 4.64 6.33
N GLY A 6 -15.93 4.07 5.15
CA GLY A 6 -15.66 4.75 3.89
C GLY A 6 -16.53 4.21 2.76
N MET A 7 -16.16 4.55 1.53
CA MET A 7 -16.89 4.16 0.33
C MET A 7 -16.06 3.16 -0.48
N ASN A 8 -16.70 2.12 -0.98
CA ASN A 8 -16.10 1.18 -1.91
C ASN A 8 -15.76 1.90 -3.23
N ARG A 9 -14.51 1.78 -3.69
CA ARG A 9 -14.04 2.43 -4.91
C ARG A 9 -14.72 1.93 -6.19
N ASP A 10 -15.20 0.69 -6.20
CA ASP A 10 -15.76 0.02 -7.38
C ASP A 10 -17.30 0.08 -7.38
N THR A 11 -17.95 -0.06 -6.22
CA THR A 11 -19.43 -0.11 -6.13
C THR A 11 -20.07 1.16 -5.57
N GLY A 12 -19.32 2.04 -4.93
CA GLY A 12 -19.85 3.25 -4.27
C GLY A 12 -20.62 2.97 -2.97
N GLN A 13 -20.74 1.72 -2.54
CA GLN A 13 -21.43 1.36 -1.30
C GLN A 13 -20.56 1.65 -0.06
N ALA A 14 -21.18 1.83 1.11
CA ALA A 14 -20.46 1.99 2.36
C ALA A 14 -19.71 0.69 2.73
N ILE A 15 -18.43 0.82 3.06
CA ILE A 15 -17.58 -0.25 3.58
C ILE A 15 -17.04 0.16 4.94
N THR A 16 -16.74 -0.83 5.77
CA THR A 16 -16.29 -0.60 7.15
C THR A 16 -15.06 -1.44 7.48
N GLU A 17 -14.35 -1.05 8.54
CA GLU A 17 -13.31 -1.83 9.21
C GLU A 17 -12.34 -2.52 8.24
N THR A 18 -12.38 -3.85 8.17
CA THR A 18 -11.47 -4.70 7.40
C THR A 18 -11.54 -4.43 5.91
N ASP A 19 -12.73 -4.19 5.35
CA ASP A 19 -12.89 -3.94 3.92
C ASP A 19 -12.34 -2.57 3.55
N HIS A 20 -12.57 -1.59 4.42
CA HIS A 20 -11.95 -0.28 4.29
C HIS A 20 -10.42 -0.35 4.40
N LEU A 21 -9.89 -1.13 5.35
CA LEU A 21 -8.46 -1.34 5.52
C LEU A 21 -7.82 -2.00 4.29
N ARG A 22 -8.43 -3.07 3.77
CA ARG A 22 -7.97 -3.75 2.55
C ARG A 22 -7.93 -2.81 1.35
N GLN A 23 -8.97 -1.99 1.18
CA GLN A 23 -9.01 -0.99 0.12
C GLN A 23 -7.89 0.04 0.26
N SER A 24 -7.63 0.52 1.48
CA SER A 24 -6.56 1.48 1.77
C SER A 24 -5.17 0.91 1.48
N VAL A 25 -4.88 -0.31 1.94
CA VAL A 25 -3.61 -1.01 1.65
C VAL A 25 -3.39 -1.14 0.15
N ARG A 26 -4.42 -1.54 -0.61
CA ARG A 26 -4.34 -1.63 -2.07
C ARG A 26 -4.09 -0.25 -2.71
N ASP A 27 -4.77 0.80 -2.24
CA ASP A 27 -4.58 2.16 -2.75
C ASP A 27 -3.15 2.66 -2.53
N ILE A 28 -2.61 2.48 -1.32
CA ILE A 28 -1.24 2.90 -0.97
C ILE A 28 -0.20 2.18 -1.83
N LEU A 29 -0.28 0.84 -1.93
CA LEU A 29 0.73 0.05 -2.63
C LEU A 29 0.71 0.26 -4.15
N LEU A 30 -0.47 0.43 -4.75
CA LEU A 30 -0.60 0.58 -6.20
C LEU A 30 -0.44 2.02 -6.69
N THR A 31 -0.56 3.01 -5.82
CA THR A 31 -0.36 4.42 -6.22
C THR A 31 1.14 4.72 -6.32
N PRO A 32 1.67 5.10 -7.50
CA PRO A 32 3.06 5.50 -7.63
C PRO A 32 3.32 6.78 -6.85
N GLN A 33 4.43 6.84 -6.11
CA GLN A 33 4.84 8.08 -5.46
C GLN A 33 4.99 9.22 -6.48
N GLY A 34 4.50 10.41 -6.14
CA GLY A 34 4.52 11.60 -6.99
C GLY A 34 3.29 11.79 -7.88
N SER A 35 2.42 10.77 -8.00
CA SER A 35 1.22 10.81 -8.86
C SER A 35 0.07 11.64 -8.28
N ARG A 36 -0.08 11.69 -6.95
CA ARG A 36 -1.17 12.41 -6.29
C ARG A 36 -0.89 13.92 -6.22
N LEU A 37 -1.82 14.73 -6.72
CA LEU A 37 -1.73 16.19 -6.66
C LEU A 37 -1.66 16.68 -5.21
N ALA A 38 -0.81 17.68 -4.96
CA ALA A 38 -0.57 18.27 -3.64
C ALA A 38 -0.16 17.29 -2.50
N ARG A 39 0.08 16.00 -2.84
CA ARG A 39 0.55 14.96 -1.91
C ARG A 39 1.57 14.07 -2.60
N ARG A 40 2.68 14.67 -3.04
CA ARG A 40 3.69 13.99 -3.86
C ARG A 40 4.35 12.81 -3.15
N GLU A 41 4.41 12.83 -1.82
CA GLU A 41 5.00 11.72 -1.06
C GLU A 41 4.07 10.51 -0.90
N TYR A 42 2.79 10.64 -1.24
CA TYR A 42 1.81 9.57 -1.09
C TYR A 42 2.05 8.43 -2.09
N GLY A 43 1.86 7.20 -1.62
CA GLY A 43 1.96 5.99 -2.42
C GLY A 43 3.18 5.14 -2.07
N SER A 44 3.61 4.31 -3.01
CA SER A 44 4.75 3.41 -2.88
C SER A 44 5.76 3.59 -4.00
N LEU A 45 6.99 3.10 -3.76
CA LEU A 45 8.05 3.01 -4.76
C LEU A 45 7.98 1.73 -5.61
N LEU A 46 6.97 0.87 -5.40
CA LEU A 46 6.87 -0.41 -6.10
C LEU A 46 6.80 -0.25 -7.62
N SER A 47 6.14 0.81 -8.10
CA SER A 47 6.06 1.09 -9.54
C SER A 47 7.42 1.30 -10.20
N ALA A 48 8.44 1.78 -9.46
CA ALA A 48 9.80 1.97 -9.97
C ALA A 48 10.63 0.67 -9.97
N LEU A 49 10.13 -0.37 -9.30
CA LEU A 49 10.78 -1.68 -9.18
C LEU A 49 10.26 -2.70 -10.20
N ILE A 50 9.24 -2.33 -10.99
CA ILE A 50 8.70 -3.15 -12.08
C ILE A 50 9.78 -3.33 -13.16
N ASP A 51 9.78 -4.50 -13.82
CA ASP A 51 10.71 -4.89 -14.89
C ASP A 51 12.19 -4.92 -14.49
N GLN A 52 12.47 -5.00 -13.19
CA GLN A 52 13.82 -5.25 -12.67
C GLN A 52 14.13 -6.75 -12.58
N PRO A 53 15.41 -7.16 -12.71
CA PRO A 53 15.80 -8.56 -12.61
C PRO A 53 15.51 -9.15 -11.22
N GLN A 54 14.94 -10.36 -11.19
CA GLN A 54 14.60 -11.05 -9.95
C GLN A 54 15.85 -11.56 -9.22
N ASN A 55 16.41 -10.72 -8.36
CA ASN A 55 17.56 -11.05 -7.52
C ASN A 55 17.27 -10.75 -6.03
N PRO A 56 18.13 -11.20 -5.10
CA PRO A 56 17.93 -10.94 -3.66
C PRO A 56 17.86 -9.46 -3.29
N VAL A 57 18.54 -8.59 -4.04
CA VAL A 57 18.52 -7.13 -3.81
C VAL A 57 17.14 -6.56 -4.12
N LEU A 58 16.54 -6.93 -5.25
CA LEU A 58 15.19 -6.52 -5.63
C LEU A 58 14.17 -6.97 -4.59
N ARG A 59 14.31 -8.20 -4.05
CA ARG A 59 13.43 -8.70 -2.99
C ARG A 59 13.48 -7.80 -1.74
N LEU A 60 14.68 -7.40 -1.31
CA LEU A 60 14.84 -6.48 -0.18
C LEU A 60 14.26 -5.08 -0.48
N GLN A 61 14.45 -4.57 -1.71
CA GLN A 61 13.87 -3.29 -2.14
C GLN A 61 12.34 -3.31 -2.16
N ILE A 62 11.73 -4.41 -2.63
CA ILE A 62 10.27 -4.57 -2.59
C ILE A 62 9.78 -4.60 -1.14
N MET A 63 10.43 -5.37 -0.27
CA MET A 63 10.07 -5.42 1.16
C MET A 63 10.15 -4.05 1.82
N SER A 64 11.23 -3.29 1.58
CA SER A 64 11.39 -1.96 2.14
C SER A 64 10.36 -0.97 1.60
N ALA A 65 10.08 -1.01 0.29
CA ALA A 65 9.07 -0.16 -0.34
C ALA A 65 7.67 -0.41 0.23
N VAL A 66 7.29 -1.68 0.45
CA VAL A 66 6.01 -2.05 1.08
C VAL A 66 5.98 -1.55 2.53
N TYR A 67 7.00 -1.87 3.32
CA TYR A 67 7.05 -1.53 4.75
C TYR A 67 6.95 -0.02 4.97
N VAL A 68 7.80 0.76 4.28
CA VAL A 68 7.84 2.22 4.44
C VAL A 68 6.52 2.87 4.03
N ALA A 69 5.91 2.42 2.92
CA ALA A 69 4.64 2.97 2.45
C ALA A 69 3.49 2.70 3.43
N LEU A 70 3.34 1.46 3.90
CA LEU A 70 2.27 1.08 4.83
C LEU A 70 2.47 1.69 6.21
N GLN A 71 3.71 1.69 6.73
CA GLN A 71 4.02 2.30 8.02
C GLN A 71 3.72 3.80 8.05
N ARG A 72 3.90 4.49 6.92
CA ARG A 72 3.66 5.93 6.79
C ARG A 72 2.17 6.28 6.62
N TRP A 73 1.44 5.50 5.83
CA TRP A 73 0.09 5.88 5.38
C TRP A 73 -1.05 5.06 6.00
N GLU A 74 -0.77 3.92 6.63
CA GLU A 74 -1.78 3.04 7.25
C GLU A 74 -1.43 2.70 8.71
N PRO A 75 -1.55 3.66 9.65
CA PRO A 75 -1.14 3.48 11.06
C PRO A 75 -2.00 2.45 11.81
N ARG A 76 -3.13 2.03 11.24
CA ARG A 76 -4.02 1.00 11.80
C ARG A 76 -3.47 -0.41 11.59
N LEU A 77 -2.58 -0.58 10.62
CA LEU A 77 -1.99 -1.87 10.27
C LEU A 77 -0.64 -2.03 10.98
N GLN A 78 -0.50 -3.10 11.75
CA GLN A 78 0.80 -3.58 12.20
C GLN A 78 1.27 -4.66 11.23
N LEU A 79 2.34 -4.36 10.49
CA LEU A 79 2.90 -5.30 9.52
C LEU A 79 3.80 -6.30 10.24
N ASP A 80 3.45 -7.58 10.17
CA ASP A 80 4.20 -8.67 10.81
C ASP A 80 5.24 -9.27 9.85
N THR A 81 4.78 -9.81 8.71
CA THR A 81 5.65 -10.49 7.73
C THR A 81 5.29 -10.08 6.30
N ILE A 82 6.32 -9.97 5.44
CA ILE A 82 6.17 -9.87 3.98
C ILE A 82 6.80 -11.11 3.35
N THR A 83 6.00 -11.88 2.62
CA THR A 83 6.48 -13.06 1.88
C THR A 83 6.44 -12.76 0.37
N ILE A 84 7.59 -12.87 -0.29
CA ILE A 84 7.70 -12.72 -1.75
C ILE A 84 7.94 -14.10 -2.34
N ASN A 85 7.03 -14.57 -3.19
CA ASN A 85 7.19 -15.84 -3.89
C ASN A 85 7.80 -15.60 -5.28
N SER A 86 8.56 -16.59 -5.75
CA SER A 86 9.11 -16.66 -7.12
C SER A 86 8.14 -17.34 -8.06
#